data_AF-A0A969AFH0-F1
#
_entry.id   AF-A0A969AFH0-F1
#
_cell.length_a   1.000
_cell.length_b   1.000
_cell.length_c   1.000
_cell.angle_alpha   90.00
_cell.angle_beta   90.00
_cell.angle_gamma   90.00
#
_symmetry.space_group_name_H-M   'P 1'
#
loop_
_entity.id
_entity.type
_entity.pdbx_description
1 polymer ?
#
loop_
_entity_poly.entity_id
_entity_poly.type
_entity_poly.pdbx_seq_one_letter_code
_entity_poly.pdbx_strand_id
1 'polypeptide(L)'
;MKTLSKPNTKNQIINTHSEIELLLSCLNPDINDAITERIKTLVKQNIDWQYLTQTADRHGVLSLMYSRFNSICPEAIPEPVLNQWRKNFQAVAQRNLFVTGELVNLLKLLKQQNIVALPYKGPVLATLIYKNVALRRFGDLDIIVQQKDIFAVRELLIAQGYQPKIEMTDAE
;
A
#
# COMPACT_ATOMS: atom_id res chain seq x y z
N MET A 1 -7.58 16.03 31.24
CA MET A 1 -6.77 15.03 30.52
C MET A 1 -5.43 15.67 30.16
N LYS A 2 -4.33 15.25 30.79
CA LYS A 2 -2.97 15.68 30.40
C LYS A 2 -2.59 14.90 29.15
N THR A 3 -2.47 15.59 28.02
CA THR A 3 -1.86 15.01 26.81
C THR A 3 -0.40 14.66 27.10
N LEU A 4 0.04 13.50 26.63
CA LEU A 4 1.45 13.11 26.67
C LEU A 4 2.26 14.20 25.97
N SER A 5 3.34 14.66 26.61
CA SER A 5 4.32 15.56 26.02
C SER A 5 4.81 14.96 24.70
N LYS A 6 4.91 15.79 23.65
CA LYS A 6 5.51 15.40 22.36
C LYS A 6 6.85 14.69 22.65
N PRO A 7 7.07 13.46 22.16
CA PRO A 7 8.38 12.85 22.29
C PRO A 7 9.39 13.79 21.64
N ASN A 8 10.49 14.04 22.36
CA ASN A 8 11.59 14.84 21.87
C ASN A 8 12.26 14.08 20.72
N THR A 9 11.76 14.24 19.49
CA THR A 9 12.36 13.74 18.26
C THR A 9 13.61 14.57 17.93
N LYS A 10 14.58 14.60 18.84
CA LYS A 10 15.96 14.68 18.39
C LYS A 10 16.18 13.37 17.66
N ASN A 11 16.20 13.43 16.31
CA ASN A 11 16.62 12.33 15.46
C ASN A 11 17.89 11.75 16.08
N GLN A 12 17.76 10.63 16.80
CA GLN A 12 18.89 9.77 17.01
C GLN A 12 19.37 9.48 15.60
N ILE A 13 20.62 9.83 15.33
CA ILE A 13 21.30 9.37 14.13
C ILE A 13 21.38 7.86 14.33
N ILE A 14 20.31 7.16 13.95
CA ILE A 14 20.35 5.72 13.79
C ILE A 14 21.44 5.57 12.74
N ASN A 15 22.48 4.82 13.08
CA ASN A 15 23.55 4.49 12.16
C ASN A 15 22.94 3.51 11.13
N THR A 16 22.06 4.05 10.27
CA THR A 16 21.30 3.27 9.31
C THR A 16 22.23 2.96 8.16
N HIS A 17 22.27 1.68 7.81
CA HIS A 17 22.75 1.21 6.53
C HIS A 17 22.25 2.16 5.42
N SER A 18 23.10 2.57 4.47
CA SER A 18 22.79 3.59 3.46
C SER A 18 21.49 3.31 2.71
N GLU A 19 21.11 2.04 2.59
CA GLU A 19 19.93 1.45 2.00
C GLU A 19 18.67 1.76 2.80
N ILE A 20 18.74 1.72 4.13
CA ILE A 20 17.61 2.10 4.98
C ILE A 20 17.39 3.61 4.89
N GLU A 21 18.47 4.40 4.90
CA GLU A 21 18.34 5.84 4.73
C GLU A 21 17.79 6.21 3.35
N LEU A 22 18.27 5.53 2.31
CA LEU A 22 17.80 5.68 0.95
C LEU A 22 16.32 5.32 0.83
N LEU A 23 15.92 4.19 1.41
CA LEU A 23 14.52 3.79 1.49
C LEU A 23 13.68 4.87 2.16
N LEU A 24 14.04 5.31 3.37
CA LEU A 24 13.31 6.33 4.11
C LEU A 24 13.22 7.66 3.33
N SER A 25 14.29 8.04 2.63
CA SER A 25 14.31 9.23 1.77
C SER A 25 13.30 9.10 0.62
N CYS A 26 13.20 7.92 -0.01
CA CYS A 26 12.18 7.66 -1.03
C CYS A 26 10.75 7.67 -0.46
N LEU A 27 10.55 7.18 0.76
CA LEU A 27 9.22 7.10 1.38
C LEU A 27 8.71 8.43 1.94
N ASN A 28 9.53 9.48 1.90
CA ASN A 28 9.12 10.78 2.38
C ASN A 28 7.96 11.35 1.52
N PRO A 29 6.81 11.72 2.11
CA PRO A 29 5.70 12.31 1.38
C PRO A 29 6.02 13.72 0.85
N ASP A 30 6.78 14.50 1.61
CA ASP A 30 7.09 15.90 1.33
C ASP A 30 8.39 16.03 0.50
N ILE A 31 8.35 15.51 -0.72
CA ILE A 31 9.50 15.54 -1.62
C ILE A 31 9.89 16.99 -1.93
N ASN A 32 11.17 17.31 -1.75
CA ASN A 32 11.76 18.60 -2.06
C ASN A 32 13.16 18.42 -2.65
N ASP A 33 13.80 19.52 -3.05
CA ASP A 33 15.11 19.48 -3.69
C ASP A 33 16.17 18.86 -2.76
N ALA A 34 16.11 19.14 -1.45
CA ALA A 34 17.06 18.58 -0.49
C ALA A 34 16.98 17.05 -0.39
N ILE A 35 15.77 16.48 -0.34
CA ILE A 35 15.57 15.02 -0.34
C ILE A 35 15.98 14.42 -1.68
N THR A 36 15.66 15.09 -2.78
CA THR A 36 16.02 14.63 -4.14
C THR A 36 17.54 14.54 -4.29
N GLU A 37 18.27 15.55 -3.85
CA GLU A 37 19.74 15.53 -3.85
C GLU A 37 20.30 14.52 -2.84
N ARG A 38 19.63 14.30 -1.71
CA ARG A 38 20.01 13.24 -0.76
C ARG A 38 19.91 11.85 -1.41
N ILE A 39 18.82 11.57 -2.12
CA ILE A 39 18.62 10.31 -2.86
C ILE A 39 19.74 10.15 -3.89
N LYS A 40 19.98 11.15 -4.75
CA LYS A 40 21.05 11.11 -5.76
C LYS A 40 22.44 10.90 -5.16
N THR A 41 22.68 11.44 -3.97
CA THR A 41 23.95 11.26 -3.25
C THR A 41 24.09 9.85 -2.69
N LEU A 42 23.04 9.32 -2.06
CA LEU A 42 23.02 7.98 -1.46
C LEU A 42 23.17 6.89 -2.52
N VAL A 43 22.52 7.03 -3.68
CA VAL A 43 22.58 6.03 -4.76
C VAL A 43 24.00 5.88 -5.34
N LYS A 44 24.85 6.91 -5.27
CA LYS A 44 26.25 6.84 -5.72
C LYS A 44 27.16 6.05 -4.77
N GLN A 45 26.67 5.65 -3.61
CA GLN A 45 27.41 4.81 -2.68
C GLN A 45 27.34 3.32 -3.10
N ASN A 46 28.04 2.46 -2.37
CA ASN A 46 27.97 1.02 -2.60
C ASN A 46 26.66 0.45 -2.03
N ILE A 47 25.58 0.55 -2.81
CA ILE A 47 24.24 0.09 -2.46
C ILE A 47 24.10 -1.42 -2.75
N ASP A 48 23.75 -2.19 -1.72
CA ASP A 48 23.20 -3.53 -1.86
C ASP A 48 21.73 -3.44 -2.32
N TRP A 49 21.56 -3.47 -3.63
CA TRP A 49 20.26 -3.44 -4.29
C TRP A 49 19.36 -4.62 -3.90
N GLN A 50 19.93 -5.77 -3.56
CA GLN A 50 19.17 -6.94 -3.14
C GLN A 50 18.60 -6.71 -1.74
N TYR A 51 19.42 -6.26 -0.79
CA TYR A 51 18.98 -5.93 0.56
C TYR A 51 17.91 -4.83 0.56
N LEU A 52 18.11 -3.77 -0.22
CA LEU A 52 17.14 -2.68 -0.37
C LEU A 52 15.80 -3.21 -0.93
N THR A 53 15.85 -4.02 -1.98
CA THR A 53 14.65 -4.61 -2.61
C THR A 53 13.88 -5.49 -1.61
N GLN A 54 14.57 -6.39 -0.92
CA GLN A 54 13.95 -7.29 0.05
C GLN A 54 13.34 -6.54 1.22
N THR A 55 14.01 -5.49 1.69
CA THR A 55 13.52 -4.64 2.78
C THR A 55 12.27 -3.86 2.35
N ALA A 56 12.31 -3.23 1.18
CA ALA A 56 11.15 -2.50 0.65
C ALA A 56 9.95 -3.41 0.39
N ASP A 57 10.19 -4.64 -0.09
CA ASP A 57 9.13 -5.62 -0.32
C ASP A 57 8.51 -6.12 0.99
N ARG A 58 9.34 -6.45 1.99
CA ARG A 58 8.90 -6.87 3.32
C ARG A 58 8.01 -5.83 4.00
N HIS A 59 8.34 -4.55 3.83
CA HIS A 59 7.54 -3.45 4.38
C HIS A 59 6.36 -3.04 3.49
N GLY A 60 6.18 -3.68 2.33
CA GLY A 60 5.06 -3.39 1.42
C GLY A 60 5.17 -2.04 0.70
N VAL A 61 6.38 -1.50 0.58
CA VAL A 61 6.65 -0.14 0.05
C VAL A 61 7.48 -0.15 -1.23
N LEU A 62 7.75 -1.33 -1.81
CA LEU A 62 8.49 -1.48 -3.06
C LEU A 62 7.91 -0.65 -4.21
N SER A 63 6.59 -0.65 -4.40
CA SER A 63 5.93 0.16 -5.45
C SER A 63 6.17 1.66 -5.27
N LEU A 64 6.15 2.14 -4.02
CA LEU A 64 6.38 3.54 -3.70
C LEU A 64 7.85 3.92 -3.95
N MET A 65 8.78 3.07 -3.48
CA MET A 65 10.21 3.24 -3.71
C MET A 65 10.53 3.25 -5.22
N TYR A 66 10.01 2.28 -5.98
CA TYR A 66 10.18 2.21 -7.42
C TYR A 66 9.68 3.48 -8.13
N SER A 67 8.46 3.93 -7.80
CA SER A 67 7.89 5.13 -8.41
C SER A 67 8.77 6.37 -8.17
N ARG A 68 9.39 6.46 -7.00
CA ARG A 68 10.28 7.56 -6.62
C ARG A 68 11.58 7.52 -7.41
N PHE A 69 12.24 6.37 -7.44
CA PHE A 69 13.44 6.22 -8.24
C PHE A 69 13.21 6.48 -9.73
N ASN A 70 12.14 5.93 -10.27
CA ASN A 70 11.80 6.10 -11.68
C ASN A 70 11.57 7.57 -12.06
N SER A 71 11.17 8.42 -11.10
CA SER A 71 11.01 9.86 -11.31
C SER A 71 12.28 10.69 -11.10
N ILE A 72 13.25 10.20 -10.29
CA ILE A 72 14.39 11.02 -9.83
C ILE A 72 15.69 10.64 -10.54
N CYS A 73 16.02 9.34 -10.61
CA CYS A 73 17.30 8.84 -11.13
C CYS A 73 17.20 7.37 -11.59
N PRO A 74 16.33 7.04 -12.57
CA PRO A 74 16.21 5.67 -13.08
C PRO A 74 17.53 5.11 -13.62
N GLU A 75 18.40 5.95 -14.18
CA GLU A 75 19.70 5.61 -14.74
C GLU A 75 20.72 5.13 -13.70
N ALA A 76 20.50 5.42 -12.42
CA ALA A 76 21.42 5.08 -11.35
C ALA A 76 21.20 3.66 -10.80
N ILE A 77 20.17 2.96 -11.28
CA ILE A 77 19.79 1.61 -10.84
C ILE A 77 20.25 0.59 -11.88
N PRO A 78 20.87 -0.54 -11.48
CA PRO A 78 21.18 -1.62 -12.40
C PRO A 78 19.94 -2.09 -13.15
N GLU A 79 20.05 -2.22 -14.47
CA GLU A 79 18.90 -2.57 -15.34
C GLU A 79 18.13 -3.83 -14.90
N PRO A 80 18.77 -4.92 -14.44
CA PRO A 80 18.05 -6.10 -13.95
C PRO A 80 17.16 -5.79 -12.73
N VAL A 81 17.63 -4.94 -11.82
CA VAL A 81 16.92 -4.53 -10.61
C VAL A 81 15.74 -3.63 -10.99
N LEU A 82 15.97 -2.64 -11.86
CA LEU A 82 14.91 -1.75 -12.34
C LEU A 82 13.79 -2.52 -13.05
N ASN A 83 14.16 -3.50 -13.89
CA ASN A 83 13.20 -4.37 -14.57
C ASN A 83 12.41 -5.25 -13.59
N GLN A 84 13.05 -5.77 -12.54
CA GLN A 84 12.37 -6.51 -11.48
C GLN A 84 11.32 -5.64 -10.77
N TRP A 85 11.70 -4.41 -10.39
CA TRP A 85 10.80 -3.47 -9.71
C TRP A 85 9.64 -3.06 -10.59
N ARG A 86 9.89 -2.79 -11.87
CA ARG A 86 8.85 -2.48 -12.86
C ARG A 86 7.83 -3.61 -12.99
N LYS A 87 8.29 -4.86 -13.08
CA LYS A 87 7.40 -6.04 -13.11
C LYS A 87 6.57 -6.16 -11.84
N ASN A 88 7.17 -5.95 -10.67
CA ASN A 88 6.44 -5.96 -9.40
C ASN A 88 5.37 -4.87 -9.36
N PHE A 89 5.73 -3.64 -9.76
CA PHE A 89 4.80 -2.52 -9.82
C PHE A 89 3.61 -2.79 -10.75
N GLN A 90 3.87 -3.35 -11.95
CA GLN A 90 2.82 -3.73 -12.89
C GLN A 90 1.90 -4.82 -12.33
N ALA A 91 2.46 -5.83 -11.66
CA ALA A 91 1.67 -6.88 -11.02
C ALA A 91 0.79 -6.33 -9.89
N VAL A 92 1.32 -5.43 -9.05
CA VAL A 92 0.56 -4.74 -8.01
C VAL A 92 -0.55 -3.88 -8.64
N ALA A 93 -0.24 -3.12 -9.70
CA ALA A 93 -1.22 -2.29 -10.39
C ALA A 93 -2.37 -3.14 -10.96
N GLN A 94 -2.06 -4.24 -11.64
CA GLN A 94 -3.06 -5.13 -12.22
C GLN A 94 -3.96 -5.74 -11.13
N ARG A 95 -3.36 -6.28 -10.07
CA ARG A 95 -4.09 -6.85 -8.93
C ARG A 95 -4.98 -5.80 -8.28
N ASN A 96 -4.47 -4.61 -8.03
CA ASN A 96 -5.20 -3.54 -7.36
C ASN A 96 -6.35 -3.04 -8.21
N LEU A 97 -6.18 -2.91 -9.52
CA LEU A 97 -7.27 -2.53 -10.43
C LEU A 97 -8.37 -3.59 -10.44
N PHE A 98 -8.01 -4.87 -10.51
CA PHE A 98 -8.97 -5.97 -10.43
C PHE A 98 -9.77 -5.92 -9.11
N VAL A 99 -9.07 -5.85 -7.97
CA VAL A 99 -9.69 -5.80 -6.64
C VAL A 99 -10.54 -4.54 -6.44
N THR A 100 -10.13 -3.40 -7.00
CA THR A 100 -10.92 -2.17 -6.97
C THR A 100 -12.19 -2.29 -7.80
N GLY A 101 -12.12 -2.96 -8.95
CA GLY A 101 -13.30 -3.27 -9.76
C GLY A 101 -14.30 -4.15 -9.00
N GLU A 102 -13.80 -5.20 -8.33
CA GLU A 102 -14.62 -6.04 -7.46
C GLU A 102 -15.28 -5.27 -6.32
N LEU A 103 -14.55 -4.35 -5.68
CA LEU A 103 -15.13 -3.46 -4.67
C LEU A 103 -16.30 -2.65 -5.23
N VAL A 104 -16.14 -2.05 -6.41
CA VAL A 104 -17.21 -1.26 -7.04
C VAL A 104 -18.42 -2.14 -7.35
N ASN A 105 -18.21 -3.37 -7.81
CA ASN A 105 -19.28 -4.33 -8.08
C ASN A 105 -20.04 -4.69 -6.80
N LEU A 106 -19.32 -5.02 -5.73
CA LEU A 106 -19.90 -5.34 -4.42
C LEU A 106 -20.68 -4.17 -3.82
N LEU A 107 -20.16 -2.94 -3.90
CA LEU A 107 -20.86 -1.76 -3.40
C LEU A 107 -22.16 -1.49 -4.18
N LYS A 108 -22.16 -1.70 -5.50
CA LYS A 108 -23.39 -1.60 -6.32
C LYS A 108 -24.42 -2.66 -5.92
N LEU A 109 -23.97 -3.89 -5.75
CA LEU A 109 -24.81 -5.02 -5.34
C LEU A 109 -25.46 -4.78 -3.97
N LEU A 110 -24.68 -4.38 -2.97
CA LEU A 110 -25.18 -4.08 -1.62
C LEU A 110 -26.18 -2.91 -1.65
N LYS A 111 -25.88 -1.87 -2.44
CA LYS A 111 -26.78 -0.73 -2.63
C LYS A 111 -28.13 -1.14 -3.24
N GLN A 112 -28.15 -2.08 -4.20
CA GLN A 112 -29.39 -2.59 -4.80
C GLN A 112 -30.29 -3.31 -3.78
N GLN A 113 -29.71 -3.88 -2.73
CA GLN A 113 -30.43 -4.52 -1.62
C GLN A 113 -30.71 -3.55 -0.46
N ASN A 114 -30.50 -2.24 -0.65
CA ASN A 114 -30.63 -1.21 0.39
C ASN A 114 -29.71 -1.42 1.62
N ILE A 115 -28.61 -2.15 1.44
CA ILE A 115 -27.61 -2.36 2.49
C ILE A 115 -26.59 -1.22 2.43
N VAL A 116 -26.42 -0.52 3.55
CA VAL A 116 -25.42 0.54 3.68
C VAL A 116 -24.05 -0.10 3.89
N ALA A 117 -23.16 0.08 2.92
CA ALA A 117 -21.81 -0.47 2.94
C ALA A 117 -20.77 0.66 2.90
N LEU A 118 -19.82 0.62 3.84
CA LEU A 118 -18.69 1.55 3.91
C LEU A 118 -17.39 0.80 3.58
N PRO A 119 -16.78 1.04 2.41
CA PRO A 119 -15.47 0.48 2.12
C PRO A 119 -14.42 1.07 3.07
N TYR A 120 -13.60 0.21 3.66
CA TYR A 120 -12.58 0.57 4.61
C TYR A 120 -11.18 0.21 4.07
N LYS A 121 -10.18 1.05 4.35
CA LYS A 121 -8.78 0.84 3.94
C LYS A 121 -8.60 0.61 2.42
N GLY A 122 -7.90 -0.46 2.05
CA GLY A 122 -7.60 -0.94 0.69
C GLY A 122 -7.59 0.13 -0.41
N PRO A 123 -8.42 -0.04 -1.46
CA PRO A 123 -8.53 0.90 -2.58
C PRO A 123 -8.83 2.35 -2.17
N VAL A 124 -9.61 2.55 -1.10
CA VAL A 124 -10.01 3.89 -0.64
C VAL A 124 -8.80 4.67 -0.16
N LEU A 125 -7.95 4.08 0.70
CA LEU A 125 -6.72 4.74 1.16
C LEU A 125 -5.67 4.87 0.07
N ALA A 126 -5.57 3.89 -0.83
CA ALA A 126 -4.69 3.98 -1.98
C ALA A 126 -5.03 5.22 -2.84
N THR A 127 -6.32 5.44 -3.09
CA THR A 127 -6.81 6.60 -3.85
C THR A 127 -6.67 7.90 -3.06
N LEU A 128 -7.08 7.92 -1.78
CA LEU A 128 -7.13 9.14 -0.98
C LEU A 128 -5.74 9.67 -0.61
N ILE A 129 -4.83 8.78 -0.21
CA ILE A 129 -3.49 9.14 0.30
C ILE A 129 -2.46 9.16 -0.82
N TYR A 130 -2.39 8.09 -1.63
CA TYR A 130 -1.32 7.93 -2.61
C TYR A 130 -1.66 8.53 -3.97
N LYS A 131 -2.94 8.86 -4.22
CA LYS A 131 -3.46 9.37 -5.52
C LYS A 131 -3.22 8.42 -6.70
N ASN A 132 -2.76 7.20 -6.44
CA ASN A 132 -2.51 6.16 -7.42
C ASN A 132 -2.65 4.80 -6.72
N VAL A 133 -3.61 4.01 -7.18
CA VAL A 133 -3.92 2.70 -6.58
C VAL A 133 -2.74 1.73 -6.66
N ALA A 134 -1.82 1.86 -7.63
CA ALA A 134 -0.67 0.98 -7.80
C ALA A 134 0.44 1.16 -6.73
N LEU A 135 0.41 2.26 -5.98
CA LEU A 135 1.45 2.58 -4.99
C LEU A 135 1.28 1.87 -3.65
N ARG A 136 0.05 1.47 -3.30
CA ARG A 136 -0.27 0.80 -2.04
C ARG A 136 -0.58 -0.67 -2.29
N ARG A 137 0.21 -1.59 -1.75
CA ARG A 137 -0.13 -3.02 -1.77
C ARG A 137 -1.29 -3.29 -0.79
N PHE A 138 -2.33 -3.98 -1.24
CA PHE A 138 -3.42 -4.48 -0.40
C PHE A 138 -3.91 -5.84 -0.93
N GLY A 139 -4.31 -6.74 -0.02
CA GLY A 139 -4.62 -8.13 -0.34
C GLY A 139 -6.11 -8.45 -0.47
N ASP A 140 -6.92 -7.74 0.32
CA ASP A 140 -8.33 -7.97 0.58
C ASP A 140 -9.15 -6.68 0.47
N LEU A 141 -10.47 -6.84 0.60
CA LEU A 141 -11.44 -5.76 0.67
C LEU A 141 -12.09 -5.77 2.05
N ASP A 142 -11.90 -4.71 2.80
CA ASP A 142 -12.63 -4.47 4.03
C ASP A 142 -13.91 -3.68 3.72
N ILE A 143 -15.07 -4.21 4.06
CA ILE A 143 -16.36 -3.53 3.90
C ILE A 143 -17.11 -3.60 5.23
N ILE A 144 -17.44 -2.44 5.78
CA ILE A 144 -18.22 -2.31 7.01
C ILE A 144 -19.71 -2.21 6.64
N VAL A 145 -20.54 -3.01 7.30
CA VAL A 145 -22.01 -3.00 7.17
C VAL A 145 -22.64 -2.90 8.57
N GLN A 146 -23.94 -2.64 8.64
CA GLN A 146 -24.64 -2.67 9.93
C GLN A 146 -24.77 -4.11 10.42
N GLN A 147 -24.67 -4.34 11.74
CA GLN A 147 -24.78 -5.67 12.35
C GLN A 147 -26.02 -6.43 11.87
N LYS A 148 -27.17 -5.74 11.82
CA LYS A 148 -28.45 -6.31 11.36
C LYS A 148 -28.43 -6.86 9.93
N ASP A 149 -27.51 -6.40 9.10
CA ASP A 149 -27.43 -6.75 7.68
C ASP A 149 -26.43 -7.89 7.42
N ILE A 150 -25.66 -8.35 8.42
CA ILE A 150 -24.58 -9.34 8.25
C ILE A 150 -25.06 -10.61 7.55
N PHE A 151 -26.16 -11.22 8.00
CA PHE A 151 -26.70 -12.43 7.39
C PHE A 151 -27.18 -12.18 5.95
N ALA A 152 -27.85 -11.06 5.69
CA ALA A 152 -28.28 -10.69 4.34
C ALA A 152 -27.08 -10.50 3.40
N VAL A 153 -26.00 -9.89 3.87
CA VAL A 153 -24.75 -9.75 3.13
C VAL A 153 -24.12 -11.11 2.84
N ARG A 154 -24.05 -11.99 3.83
CA ARG A 154 -23.51 -13.34 3.67
C ARG A 154 -24.24 -14.10 2.57
N GLU A 155 -25.57 -14.18 2.65
CA GLU A 155 -26.38 -14.89 1.66
C GLU A 155 -26.25 -14.26 0.27
N LEU A 156 -26.18 -12.93 0.19
CA LEU A 156 -25.97 -12.22 -1.07
C LEU A 156 -24.60 -12.53 -1.68
N LEU A 157 -23.54 -12.59 -0.88
CA LEU A 157 -22.20 -12.96 -1.34
C LEU A 157 -22.16 -14.43 -1.81
N ILE A 158 -22.77 -15.35 -1.06
CA ILE A 158 -22.87 -16.76 -1.47
C ILE A 158 -23.61 -16.89 -2.80
N ALA A 159 -24.71 -16.15 -2.98
CA ALA A 159 -25.47 -16.13 -4.23
C ALA A 159 -24.68 -15.57 -5.43
N GLN A 160 -23.64 -14.76 -5.19
CA GLN A 160 -22.69 -14.30 -6.21
C GLN A 160 -21.48 -15.23 -6.41
N GLY A 161 -21.45 -16.39 -5.74
CA GLY A 161 -20.39 -17.38 -5.87
C GLY A 161 -19.19 -17.16 -4.94
N TYR A 162 -19.26 -16.23 -3.99
CA TYR A 162 -18.23 -16.11 -2.96
C TYR A 162 -18.37 -17.25 -1.94
N GLN A 163 -17.23 -17.75 -1.46
CA GLN A 163 -17.18 -18.81 -0.46
C GLN A 163 -16.67 -18.28 0.87
N PRO A 164 -17.41 -18.48 1.97
CA PRO A 164 -16.92 -18.12 3.29
C PRO A 164 -15.71 -18.98 3.64
N LYS A 165 -14.63 -18.34 4.12
CA LYS A 165 -13.47 -19.06 4.67
C LYS A 165 -13.70 -19.53 6.11
N ILE A 166 -14.64 -18.90 6.79
CA ILE A 166 -15.02 -19.16 8.18
C ILE A 166 -16.54 -19.26 8.19
N GLU A 167 -17.08 -20.29 8.82
CA GLU A 167 -18.52 -20.41 9.03
C GLU A 167 -18.94 -19.46 10.15
N MET A 168 -19.84 -18.52 9.85
CA MET A 168 -20.44 -17.64 10.85
C MET A 168 -21.57 -18.40 11.54
N THR A 169 -21.48 -18.58 12.86
CA THR A 169 -22.58 -19.11 13.68
C THR A 169 -23.49 -17.97 14.14
N ASP A 170 -24.75 -18.25 14.46
CA ASP A 170 -25.76 -17.25 14.87
C ASP A 170 -25.43 -16.45 16.15
N ALA A 171 -24.29 -16.72 16.80
CA ALA A 171 -23.89 -16.18 18.10
C ALA A 171 -22.84 -15.04 18.05
N GLU A 172 -22.51 -14.51 16.86
CA GLU A 172 -21.53 -13.41 16.65
C GLU A 172 -22.16 -12.17 15.99
#